data_AF-A0A8E2JSK2-F1
#
_entry.id   AF-A0A8E2JSK2-F1
#
_cell.length_a   1.000
_cell.length_b   1.000
_cell.length_c   1.000
_cell.angle_alpha   90.00
_cell.angle_beta   90.00
_cell.angle_gamma   90.00
#
_symmetry.space_group_name_H-M   'P 1'
#
loop_
_entity.id
_entity.type
_entity.pdbx_description
1 polymer ?
#
loop_
_entity_poly.entity_id
_entity_poly.type
_entity_poly.pdbx_seq_one_letter_code
_entity_poly.pdbx_strand_id
1 'polypeptide(L)'
;KFRFKPTMSITAGMSPYAGGPGGDVDDSWHDLMGNISVRVTQSELNQNGNHKESETMLTLRPQDHCIEMLRQAVMCNPDTSFTTFVWTHSDPKPVLDVRRFERQCVDWEYFMERVTPRVVTYEEVDELENPMLNSTGQLVS
;
A
#
# COMPACT_ATOMS: atom_id res chain seq x y z
N LYS A 1 2.45 -10.73 13.88
CA LYS A 1 1.55 -11.60 13.10
C LYS A 1 0.35 -10.78 12.65
N PHE A 2 0.04 -10.77 11.36
CA PHE A 2 -1.15 -10.09 10.83
C PHE A 2 -2.43 -10.81 11.25
N ARG A 3 -3.50 -10.04 11.46
CA ARG A 3 -4.87 -10.54 11.65
C ARG A 3 -5.58 -10.52 10.31
N PHE A 4 -6.46 -11.48 10.08
CA PHE A 4 -7.20 -11.60 8.83
C PHE A 4 -8.69 -11.62 9.13
N LYS A 5 -9.47 -10.91 8.32
CA LYS A 5 -10.94 -10.95 8.30
C LYS A 5 -11.37 -11.64 6.99
N PRO A 6 -12.27 -12.63 7.03
CA PRO A 6 -12.85 -13.16 5.82
C PRO A 6 -13.89 -12.18 5.29
N THR A 7 -13.90 -11.97 3.98
CA THR A 7 -14.89 -11.22 3.17
C THR A 7 -14.62 -9.72 2.98
N MET A 8 -14.03 -9.38 1.84
CA MET A 8 -14.33 -8.13 1.14
C MET A 8 -14.93 -8.46 -0.23
N SER A 9 -16.17 -8.04 -0.46
CA SER A 9 -16.82 -8.17 -1.76
C SER A 9 -16.43 -6.96 -2.60
N ILE A 10 -15.63 -7.15 -3.65
CA ILE A 10 -15.28 -6.04 -4.55
C ILE A 10 -16.50 -5.71 -5.40
N THR A 11 -17.20 -4.63 -5.07
CA THR A 11 -18.18 -4.00 -5.94
C THR A 11 -17.51 -2.82 -6.64
N ALA A 12 -17.29 -2.94 -7.95
CA ALA A 12 -16.64 -1.90 -8.76
C ALA A 12 -17.35 -0.54 -8.76
N GLY A 13 -18.55 -0.43 -8.19
CA GLY A 13 -19.37 0.79 -8.17
C GLY A 13 -19.56 1.47 -6.80
N MET A 14 -18.99 0.97 -5.70
CA MET A 14 -19.21 1.54 -4.35
C MET A 14 -17.90 1.81 -3.59
N SER A 15 -16.81 2.08 -4.31
CA SER A 15 -15.53 2.40 -3.70
C SER A 15 -15.39 3.92 -3.50
N PRO A 16 -15.02 4.41 -2.30
CA PRO A 16 -14.72 5.83 -2.10
C PRO A 16 -13.47 6.29 -2.88
N TYR A 17 -12.66 5.34 -3.34
CA TYR A 17 -11.48 5.58 -4.17
C TYR A 17 -11.78 5.68 -5.67
N ALA A 18 -13.05 5.55 -6.09
CA ALA A 18 -13.45 5.54 -7.50
C ALA A 18 -14.47 6.64 -7.80
N GLY A 19 -14.18 7.47 -8.80
CA GLY A 19 -15.03 8.58 -9.21
C GLY A 19 -14.31 9.57 -10.12
N GLY A 20 -14.98 10.66 -10.49
CA GLY A 20 -14.30 11.82 -11.07
C GLY A 20 -13.45 12.55 -10.01
N PRO A 21 -12.48 13.37 -10.42
CA PRO A 21 -11.69 14.18 -9.49
C PRO A 21 -12.61 15.06 -8.63
N GLY A 22 -12.36 15.09 -7.31
CA GLY A 22 -13.20 15.80 -6.34
C GLY A 22 -12.75 15.56 -4.90
N GLY A 23 -13.17 16.44 -3.99
CA GLY A 23 -12.70 16.48 -2.60
C GLY A 23 -12.81 15.13 -1.89
N ASP A 24 -13.98 14.49 -1.87
CA ASP A 24 -14.17 13.22 -1.16
C ASP A 24 -13.27 12.08 -1.69
N VAL A 25 -13.00 12.06 -3.00
CA VAL A 25 -12.14 11.05 -3.63
C VAL A 25 -10.67 11.36 -3.30
N ASP A 26 -10.27 12.63 -3.39
CA ASP A 26 -8.91 13.07 -3.07
C ASP A 26 -8.57 12.89 -1.57
N ASP A 27 -9.55 13.13 -0.69
CA ASP A 27 -9.45 12.89 0.76
C ASP A 27 -9.30 11.41 1.07
N SER A 28 -10.05 10.55 0.36
CA SER A 28 -9.91 9.09 0.50
C SER A 28 -8.52 8.62 0.09
N TRP A 29 -8.01 9.11 -1.04
CA TRP A 29 -6.64 8.79 -1.46
C TRP A 29 -5.59 9.36 -0.50
N HIS A 30 -5.81 10.55 0.07
CA HIS A 30 -4.95 11.12 1.11
C HIS A 30 -4.91 10.25 2.37
N ASP A 31 -6.05 9.80 2.88
CA ASP A 31 -6.11 8.94 4.06
C ASP A 31 -5.38 7.61 3.84
N LEU A 32 -5.53 7.02 2.65
CA LEU A 32 -4.86 5.77 2.30
C LEU A 32 -3.34 5.92 2.21
N MET A 33 -2.87 7.01 1.61
CA MET A 33 -1.45 7.21 1.29
C MET A 33 -0.70 8.04 2.36
N GLY A 34 -1.40 8.67 3.30
CA GLY A 34 -0.79 9.54 4.31
C GLY A 34 0.11 8.79 5.31
N ASN A 35 -0.08 7.48 5.46
CA ASN A 35 0.59 6.67 6.48
C ASN A 35 1.76 5.83 5.93
N ILE A 36 2.35 6.24 4.80
CA ILE A 36 3.45 5.49 4.15
C ILE A 36 4.80 5.62 4.86
N SER A 37 5.01 6.69 5.62
CA SER A 37 6.24 6.95 6.37
C SER A 37 6.03 6.64 7.85
N VAL A 38 6.67 5.59 8.38
CA VAL A 38 6.48 5.14 9.76
C VAL A 38 7.81 4.91 10.46
N ARG A 39 7.87 5.21 11.76
CA ARG A 39 9.02 4.86 12.60
C ARG A 39 9.11 3.35 12.78
N VAL A 40 10.33 2.84 12.60
CA VAL A 40 10.66 1.42 12.82
C VAL A 40 11.86 1.35 13.75
N THR A 41 11.79 0.49 14.77
CA THR A 41 12.92 0.27 15.68
C THR A 41 13.99 -0.62 15.05
N GLN A 42 15.25 -0.51 15.50
CA GLN A 42 16.32 -1.38 15.01
C GLN A 42 16.02 -2.88 15.25
N SER A 43 15.35 -3.22 16.35
CA SER A 43 14.96 -4.60 16.63
C SER A 43 13.92 -5.13 15.61
N GLU A 44 12.98 -4.29 15.19
CA GLU A 44 11.99 -4.63 14.15
C GLU A 44 12.66 -4.75 12.77
N LEU A 45 13.62 -3.87 12.44
CA LEU A 45 14.43 -3.97 11.21
C LEU A 45 15.24 -5.26 11.17
N ASN A 46 15.91 -5.62 12.26
CA ASN A 46 16.74 -6.83 12.33
C ASN A 46 15.95 -8.13 12.20
N GLN A 47 14.65 -8.12 12.55
CA GLN A 47 13.76 -9.26 12.37
C GLN A 47 13.30 -9.42 10.91
N ASN A 48 13.39 -8.35 10.11
CA ASN A 48 12.95 -8.33 8.73
C ASN A 48 14.17 -8.44 7.78
N GLY A 49 14.66 -9.67 7.58
CA GLY A 49 15.88 -9.96 6.80
C GLY A 49 15.86 -9.59 5.30
N ASN A 50 14.81 -8.92 4.83
CA ASN A 50 14.63 -8.50 3.44
C ASN A 50 14.98 -7.03 3.20
N HIS A 51 15.39 -6.28 4.22
CA HIS A 51 15.81 -4.89 4.05
C HIS A 51 17.26 -4.84 3.53
N LYS A 52 17.42 -4.60 2.23
CA LYS A 52 18.70 -4.17 1.65
C LYS A 52 18.60 -2.67 1.41
N GLU A 53 19.60 -1.92 1.88
CA GLU A 53 19.74 -0.50 1.56
C GLU A 53 19.68 -0.33 0.03
N SER A 54 18.70 0.42 -0.44
CA SER A 54 18.48 0.66 -1.87
C SER A 54 18.79 2.12 -2.17
N GLU A 55 20.01 2.38 -2.64
CA GLU A 55 20.45 3.70 -3.13
C GLU A 55 19.60 4.21 -4.30
N THR A 56 18.88 3.32 -5.00
CA THR A 56 18.14 3.64 -6.24
C THR A 56 16.81 4.36 -6.01
N MET A 57 16.25 4.35 -4.79
CA MET A 57 14.95 5.00 -4.53
C MET A 57 15.04 6.53 -4.54
N LEU A 58 16.22 7.09 -4.26
CA LEU A 58 16.44 8.54 -4.07
C LEU A 58 16.31 9.39 -5.36
N THR A 59 16.23 8.79 -6.55
CA THR A 59 16.24 9.52 -7.83
C THR A 59 14.88 9.58 -8.55
N LEU A 60 13.84 8.96 -8.00
CA LEU A 60 12.50 8.95 -8.61
C LEU A 60 11.58 9.99 -7.96
N ARG A 61 10.70 10.61 -8.77
CA ARG A 61 9.69 11.54 -8.24
C ARG A 61 8.80 10.83 -7.21
N PRO A 62 8.20 11.56 -6.25
CA PRO A 62 7.43 10.95 -5.18
C PRO A 62 6.30 10.02 -5.65
N GLN A 63 5.70 10.31 -6.80
CA GLN A 63 4.63 9.49 -7.37
C GLN A 63 5.17 8.23 -8.07
N ASP A 64 6.34 8.34 -8.71
CA ASP A 64 6.90 7.27 -9.55
C ASP A 64 7.38 6.09 -8.69
N HIS A 65 7.97 6.35 -7.51
CA HIS A 65 8.40 5.28 -6.62
C HIS A 65 7.23 4.59 -5.89
N CYS A 66 6.16 5.33 -5.53
CA CYS A 66 4.94 4.75 -4.93
C CYS A 66 4.28 3.72 -5.84
N ILE A 67 4.12 4.07 -7.12
CA ILE A 67 3.54 3.14 -8.11
C ILE A 67 4.45 1.94 -8.33
N GLU A 68 5.77 2.12 -8.35
CA GLU A 68 6.72 1.02 -8.47
C GLU A 68 6.68 0.08 -7.25
N MET A 69 6.61 0.62 -6.03
CA MET A 69 6.45 -0.18 -4.81
C MET A 69 5.15 -0.98 -4.83
N LEU A 70 4.03 -0.36 -5.23
CA LEU A 70 2.74 -1.04 -5.37
C LEU A 70 2.81 -2.14 -6.44
N ARG A 71 3.44 -1.87 -7.59
CA ARG A 71 3.63 -2.86 -8.66
C ARG A 71 4.41 -4.06 -8.15
N GLN A 72 5.54 -3.86 -7.47
CA GLN A 72 6.35 -4.94 -6.89
C GLN A 72 5.56 -5.73 -5.84
N ALA A 73 4.84 -5.06 -4.94
CA ALA A 73 4.01 -5.71 -3.92
C ALA A 73 2.94 -6.62 -4.53
N VAL A 74 2.23 -6.13 -5.57
CA VAL A 74 1.22 -6.90 -6.30
C VAL A 74 1.83 -8.08 -7.06
N MET A 75 3.02 -7.92 -7.65
CA MET A 75 3.70 -9.03 -8.33
C MET A 75 4.21 -10.10 -7.35
N CYS A 76 4.64 -9.72 -6.16
CA CYS A 76 5.08 -10.66 -5.13
C CYS A 76 3.91 -11.34 -4.40
N ASN A 77 2.75 -10.67 -4.31
CA ASN A 77 1.55 -11.18 -3.65
C ASN A 77 0.34 -11.03 -4.57
N PRO A 78 0.29 -11.78 -5.69
CA PRO A 78 -0.79 -11.66 -6.64
C PRO A 78 -2.10 -12.17 -6.05
N ASP A 79 -3.21 -11.47 -6.33
CA ASP A 79 -4.54 -11.99 -6.07
C ASP A 79 -4.87 -13.10 -7.07
N THR A 80 -4.91 -14.35 -6.58
CA THR A 80 -5.27 -15.52 -7.39
C THR A 80 -6.78 -15.79 -7.41
N SER A 81 -7.59 -14.88 -6.88
CA SER A 81 -9.04 -15.01 -6.87
C SER A 81 -9.58 -14.46 -8.19
N PHE A 82 -9.90 -15.35 -9.12
CA PHE A 82 -10.35 -14.99 -10.46
C PHE A 82 -11.87 -14.91 -10.54
N THR A 83 -12.36 -13.88 -11.24
CA THR A 83 -13.73 -13.86 -11.74
C THR A 83 -13.80 -14.67 -13.03
N THR A 84 -14.78 -15.55 -13.15
CA THR A 84 -14.97 -16.38 -14.34
C THR A 84 -16.15 -15.87 -15.16
N PHE A 85 -16.31 -16.42 -16.37
CA PHE A 85 -17.50 -16.17 -17.18
C PHE A 85 -18.43 -17.38 -17.10
N VAL A 86 -19.74 -17.13 -17.06
CA VAL A 86 -20.79 -18.15 -17.10
C VAL A 86 -21.72 -17.94 -18.27
N TRP A 87 -22.25 -19.04 -18.80
CA TRP A 87 -23.27 -19.02 -19.83
C TRP A 87 -24.66 -19.03 -19.16
N THR A 88 -25.52 -18.10 -19.54
CA THR A 88 -26.92 -18.02 -19.08
C THR A 88 -27.85 -18.27 -20.26
N HIS A 89 -29.10 -18.67 -19.99
CA HIS A 89 -30.10 -18.87 -21.05
C HIS A 89 -30.65 -17.55 -21.61
N SER A 90 -30.43 -16.45 -20.90
CA SER A 90 -30.94 -15.11 -21.21
C SER A 90 -30.02 -14.29 -22.10
N ASP A 91 -28.72 -14.65 -22.15
CA ASP A 91 -27.71 -13.81 -22.77
C ASP A 91 -27.01 -14.55 -23.92
N PRO A 92 -26.86 -13.92 -25.11
CA PRO A 92 -26.20 -14.54 -26.26
C PRO A 92 -24.67 -14.61 -26.13
N LYS A 93 -24.12 -14.08 -25.03
CA LYS A 93 -22.69 -14.02 -24.73
C LYS A 93 -22.48 -14.44 -23.29
N PRO A 94 -21.30 -14.99 -22.94
CA PRO A 94 -21.05 -15.37 -21.56
C PRO A 94 -20.98 -14.11 -20.70
N VAL A 95 -21.64 -14.15 -19.56
CA VAL A 95 -21.73 -13.03 -18.62
C VAL A 95 -20.74 -13.24 -17.48
N LEU A 96 -20.32 -12.14 -16.85
CA LEU A 96 -19.40 -12.20 -15.72
C LEU A 96 -20.06 -12.91 -14.54
N ASP A 97 -19.40 -13.95 -14.01
CA ASP A 97 -19.87 -14.62 -12.80
C ASP A 97 -19.52 -13.78 -11.57
N VAL A 98 -20.45 -12.91 -11.20
CA VAL A 98 -20.32 -12.06 -10.01
C VAL A 98 -20.57 -12.82 -8.70
N ARG A 99 -20.75 -14.15 -8.73
CA ARG A 99 -20.88 -14.95 -7.52
C ARG A 99 -19.56 -14.91 -6.74
N ARG A 100 -19.70 -14.55 -5.46
CA ARG A 100 -18.65 -14.17 -4.52
C ARG A 100 -17.47 -15.13 -4.52
N PHE A 101 -16.32 -14.63 -4.93
CA PHE A 101 -15.04 -15.16 -4.45
C PHE A 101 -14.60 -14.28 -3.29
N GLU A 102 -14.27 -14.90 -2.18
CA GLU A 102 -13.88 -14.20 -0.95
C GLU A 102 -12.38 -13.94 -0.99
N ARG A 103 -11.99 -12.68 -0.99
CA ARG A 103 -10.60 -12.31 -0.70
C ARG A 103 -10.38 -12.47 0.80
N GLN A 104 -9.30 -13.13 1.17
CA GLN A 104 -8.80 -13.08 2.54
C GLN A 104 -8.06 -11.75 2.72
N CYS A 105 -8.73 -10.79 3.35
CA CYS A 105 -8.14 -9.50 3.64
C CYS A 105 -7.44 -9.53 4.99
N VAL A 106 -6.40 -8.70 5.13
CA VAL A 106 -5.93 -8.32 6.46
C VAL A 106 -7.05 -7.56 7.18
N ASP A 107 -7.08 -7.67 8.50
CA ASP A 107 -7.91 -6.80 9.33
C ASP A 107 -7.35 -5.37 9.24
N TRP A 108 -7.88 -4.60 8.28
CA TRP A 108 -7.37 -3.27 7.93
C TRP A 108 -7.43 -2.31 9.11
N GLU A 109 -8.55 -2.29 9.82
CA GLU A 109 -8.74 -1.44 11.01
C GLU A 109 -7.70 -1.76 12.08
N TYR A 110 -7.51 -3.05 12.39
CA TYR A 110 -6.49 -3.48 13.36
C TYR A 110 -5.06 -3.14 12.91
N PHE A 111 -4.80 -3.24 11.61
CA PHE A 111 -3.51 -2.86 11.05
C PHE A 111 -3.27 -1.36 11.21
N MET A 112 -4.23 -0.54 10.79
CA MET A 112 -4.12 0.92 10.84
C MET A 112 -4.02 1.44 12.28
N GLU A 113 -4.77 0.86 13.23
CA GLU A 113 -4.65 1.19 14.67
C GLU A 113 -3.20 1.09 15.18
N ARG A 114 -2.41 0.16 14.66
CA ARG A 114 -1.03 -0.09 15.08
C ARG A 114 -0.02 0.76 14.30
N VAL A 115 -0.38 1.18 13.10
CA VAL A 115 0.47 1.96 12.18
C VAL A 115 0.35 3.45 12.46
N THR A 116 -0.87 3.98 12.55
CA THR A 116 -1.15 5.42 12.66
C THR A 116 -0.35 6.13 13.76
N PRO A 117 -0.16 5.58 14.98
CA PRO A 117 0.62 6.24 16.03
C PRO A 117 2.13 6.34 15.74
N ARG A 118 2.63 5.64 14.71
CA ARG A 118 4.05 5.59 14.33
C ARG A 118 4.35 6.42 13.08
N VAL A 119 3.34 7.01 12.46
CA VAL A 119 3.48 7.79 11.23
C VAL A 119 4.33 9.04 11.50
N VAL A 120 5.19 9.37 10.55
CA VAL A 120 6.09 10.52 10.58
C VAL A 120 5.58 11.56 9.59
N THR A 121 5.53 12.83 10.01
CA THR A 121 5.06 13.91 9.12
C THR A 121 6.12 14.24 8.07
N TYR A 122 5.69 14.89 6.98
CA TYR A 122 6.61 15.31 5.94
C TYR A 122 7.68 16.27 6.48
N GLU A 123 7.29 17.21 7.33
CA GLU A 123 8.18 18.18 7.96
C GLU A 123 9.23 17.48 8.83
N GLU A 124 8.83 16.48 9.61
CA GLU A 124 9.80 15.73 10.42
C GLU A 124 10.80 14.97 9.54
N VAL A 125 10.37 14.38 8.42
CA VAL A 125 11.28 13.71 7.48
C VAL A 125 12.26 14.70 6.85
N ASP A 126 11.80 15.91 6.49
CA ASP A 126 12.63 16.95 5.87
C ASP A 126 13.73 17.47 6.82
N GLU A 127 13.48 17.43 8.13
CA GLU A 127 14.44 17.81 9.17
C GLU A 127 15.49 16.71 9.49
N LEU A 128 15.36 15.49 8.94
CA LEU A 128 16.29 14.40 9.24
C LEU A 128 17.65 14.60 8.58
N GLU A 129 18.68 14.83 9.40
CA GLU A 129 20.07 14.84 8.96
C GLU A 129 20.68 13.43 9.01
N ASN A 130 21.45 13.07 7.99
CA ASN A 130 22.15 11.79 7.95
C ASN A 130 23.28 11.79 8.99
N PRO A 131 23.21 10.96 10.07
CA PRO A 131 24.19 10.96 11.14
C PRO A 131 25.57 10.42 10.72
N MET A 132 25.64 9.78 9.54
CA MET A 132 26.87 9.27 8.95
C MET A 132 27.61 10.34 8.14
N LEU A 133 26.99 11.50 7.88
CA LEU A 133 27.59 12.60 7.14
C LEU A 133 28.03 13.71 8.08
N ASN A 134 29.17 14.31 7.78
CA ASN A 134 29.60 15.56 8.40
C ASN A 134 28.83 16.75 7.82
N SER A 135 29.05 17.95 8.36
CA SER A 135 28.41 19.19 7.90
C SER A 135 28.76 19.60 6.45
N THR A 136 29.71 18.91 5.80
CA THR A 136 30.06 19.11 4.38
C THR A 136 29.54 17.98 3.47
N GLY A 137 28.75 17.05 3.99
CA GLY A 137 28.14 15.95 3.24
C GLY A 137 29.08 14.77 2.93
N GLN A 138 30.20 14.65 3.66
CA GLN A 138 31.14 13.52 3.54
C GLN A 138 30.95 12.53 4.69
N LEU A 139 31.20 11.25 4.43
CA LEU A 139 31.14 10.20 5.45
C LEU A 139 32.10 10.50 6.61
N VAL A 140 31.58 10.42 7.84
CA VAL A 140 32.38 10.54 9.06
C VAL A 140 33.23 9.26 9.19
N SER A 141 34.57 9.39 9.16
CA SER A 141 35.53 8.28 9.23
C SER A 141 35.60 7.64 10.61
#